data_AF-A0A6J3LX63-F1
#
_entry.id   AF-A0A6J3LX63-F1
#
_cell.length_a   1.000
_cell.length_b   1.000
_cell.length_c   1.000
_cell.angle_alpha   90.00
_cell.angle_beta   90.00
_cell.angle_gamma   90.00
#
_symmetry.space_group_name_H-M   'P 1'
#
loop_
_entity.id
_entity.type
_entity.pdbx_description
1 polymer ?
#
loop_
_entity_poly.entity_id
_entity_poly.type
_entity_poly.pdbx_seq_one_letter_code
_entity_poly.pdbx_strand_id
1 'polypeptide(L)'
;LHDNKHHLLLCATGSVATIKLPLIITTLLTRHTSSSLSIRILLTPSAAQFLQSQSPEQPSLSALAAIPGVDGIYLDADEWRRPWTRGASILHIELRRWADLMVIAPLSANSLAKVAGGMAEGLVASVVRAWDSTGEIDGPRELRIVVAPAMNTAMWEHPVTRKHLAVLEGEWGVANGGWIEVLRPVEKTLACGDTGSGAMREWKQIVDVIEQRLGL
;
A
#
# COMPACT_ATOMS: atom_id res chain seq x y z
N LEU A 1 -16.12 -4.52 12.12
CA LEU A 1 -17.24 -3.84 11.45
C LEU A 1 -18.21 -4.91 10.95
N HIS A 2 -19.51 -4.67 10.98
CA HIS A 2 -20.54 -5.61 10.50
C HIS A 2 -21.34 -4.97 9.36
N ASP A 3 -20.62 -4.45 8.36
CA ASP A 3 -21.18 -3.71 7.22
C ASP A 3 -21.20 -4.53 5.92
N ASN A 4 -20.82 -5.81 5.97
CA ASN A 4 -20.77 -6.76 4.84
C ASN A 4 -19.92 -6.27 3.65
N LYS A 5 -18.91 -5.43 3.91
CA LYS A 5 -17.94 -4.99 2.91
C LYS A 5 -16.57 -5.61 3.20
N HIS A 6 -15.78 -5.75 2.15
CA HIS A 6 -14.34 -5.89 2.25
C HIS A 6 -13.69 -4.51 2.42
N HIS A 7 -12.77 -4.39 3.37
CA HIS A 7 -12.06 -3.15 3.68
C HIS A 7 -10.63 -3.19 3.16
N LEU A 8 -10.37 -2.45 2.08
CA LEU A 8 -9.04 -2.33 1.46
C LEU A 8 -8.32 -1.06 1.92
N LEU A 9 -7.17 -1.24 2.55
CA LEU A 9 -6.25 -0.15 2.89
C LEU A 9 -5.18 0.00 1.80
N LEU A 10 -5.43 0.90 0.85
CA LEU A 10 -4.57 1.11 -0.31
C LEU A 10 -3.57 2.25 -0.06
N CYS A 11 -2.29 1.92 -0.04
CA CYS A 11 -1.21 2.80 0.35
C CYS A 11 -0.30 3.12 -0.83
N ALA A 12 0.16 4.35 -0.94
CA ALA A 12 1.23 4.73 -1.88
C ALA A 12 2.37 5.47 -1.16
N THR A 13 3.59 5.15 -1.58
CA THR A 13 4.82 5.76 -1.07
C THR A 13 5.58 6.47 -2.19
N GLY A 14 6.64 7.24 -1.86
CA GLY A 14 7.31 8.16 -2.79
C GLY A 14 7.97 7.50 -4.01
N SER A 15 7.20 7.24 -5.06
CA SER A 15 7.63 6.72 -6.35
C SER A 15 6.69 7.23 -7.46
N VAL A 16 7.23 7.44 -8.66
CA VAL A 16 6.47 7.91 -9.83
C VAL A 16 5.29 6.98 -10.15
N ALA A 17 5.39 5.69 -9.82
CA ALA A 17 4.30 4.75 -10.05
C ALA A 17 3.01 5.07 -9.27
N THR A 18 3.03 6.02 -8.33
CA THR A 18 1.85 6.56 -7.64
C THR A 18 0.80 7.08 -8.63
N ILE A 19 1.20 7.53 -9.83
CA ILE A 19 0.27 7.93 -10.90
C ILE A 19 -0.65 6.79 -11.38
N LYS A 20 -0.36 5.53 -11.00
CA LYS A 20 -1.20 4.36 -11.32
C LYS A 20 -2.21 4.05 -10.22
N LEU A 21 -2.12 4.70 -9.05
CA LEU A 21 -3.08 4.57 -7.96
C LEU A 21 -4.54 4.87 -8.40
N PRO A 22 -4.82 5.94 -9.18
CA PRO A 22 -6.19 6.21 -9.66
C PRO A 22 -6.74 5.09 -10.55
N LEU A 23 -5.88 4.41 -11.33
CA LEU A 23 -6.30 3.31 -12.20
C LEU A 23 -6.69 2.07 -11.39
N ILE A 24 -5.93 1.76 -10.33
CA ILE A 24 -6.24 0.66 -9.40
C ILE A 24 -7.59 0.91 -8.73
N ILE A 25 -7.79 2.12 -8.18
CA ILE A 25 -9.03 2.51 -7.48
C ILE A 25 -10.24 2.44 -8.41
N THR A 26 -10.16 3.10 -9.56
CA THR A 26 -11.32 3.18 -10.47
C THR A 26 -11.66 1.81 -11.06
N THR A 27 -10.67 0.96 -11.34
CA THR A 27 -10.93 -0.39 -11.84
C THR A 27 -11.59 -1.27 -10.78
N LEU A 28 -11.08 -1.27 -9.55
CA LEU A 28 -11.69 -2.02 -8.44
C LEU A 28 -13.13 -1.58 -8.20
N LEU A 29 -13.39 -0.27 -8.16
CA LEU A 29 -14.72 0.26 -7.86
C LEU A 29 -15.70 0.20 -9.06
N THR A 30 -15.19 -0.03 -10.27
CA THR A 30 -16.02 -0.35 -11.45
C THR A 30 -16.44 -1.82 -11.43
N ARG A 31 -15.55 -2.73 -10.99
CA ARG A 31 -15.80 -4.17 -10.94
C ARG A 31 -16.56 -4.60 -9.69
N HIS A 32 -16.34 -3.90 -8.58
CA HIS A 32 -16.93 -4.16 -7.26
C HIS A 32 -17.54 -2.88 -6.73
N THR A 33 -18.85 -2.90 -6.49
CA THR A 33 -19.59 -1.71 -6.08
C THR A 33 -19.19 -1.28 -4.67
N SER A 34 -19.51 -0.02 -4.32
CA SER A 34 -19.32 0.51 -2.96
C SER A 34 -20.15 -0.20 -1.87
N SER A 35 -21.02 -1.14 -2.25
CA SER A 35 -21.75 -2.03 -1.35
C SER A 35 -20.98 -3.30 -0.97
N SER A 36 -19.95 -3.69 -1.73
CA SER A 36 -19.11 -4.87 -1.44
C SER A 36 -17.65 -4.52 -1.13
N LEU A 37 -17.14 -3.40 -1.64
CA LEU A 37 -15.77 -2.95 -1.42
C LEU A 37 -15.75 -1.52 -0.90
N SER A 38 -14.95 -1.28 0.13
CA SER A 38 -14.63 0.05 0.65
C SER A 38 -13.12 0.23 0.71
N ILE A 39 -12.66 1.38 0.22
CA ILE A 39 -11.23 1.71 0.08
C ILE A 39 -10.89 2.91 0.95
N ARG A 40 -9.86 2.78 1.78
CA ARG A 40 -9.18 3.92 2.42
C ARG A 40 -7.78 4.05 1.88
N ILE A 41 -7.38 5.28 1.60
CA ILE A 41 -6.10 5.58 0.94
C ILE A 41 -5.13 6.20 1.94
N LEU A 42 -3.92 5.69 2.02
CA LEU A 42 -2.82 6.30 2.78
C LEU A 42 -1.72 6.77 1.84
N LEU A 43 -1.28 8.01 1.99
CA LEU A 43 -0.18 8.55 1.21
C LEU A 43 0.92 9.07 2.13
N THR A 44 2.15 8.66 1.86
CA THR A 44 3.31 9.38 2.41
C THR A 44 3.36 10.81 1.83
N PRO A 45 3.99 11.78 2.51
CA PRO A 45 4.15 13.14 1.99
C PRO A 45 4.74 13.19 0.58
N SER A 46 5.72 12.31 0.29
CA SER A 46 6.34 12.18 -1.03
C SER A 46 5.39 11.59 -2.09
N ALA A 47 4.52 10.64 -1.73
CA ALA A 47 3.54 10.07 -2.66
C ALA A 47 2.49 11.11 -3.07
N ALA A 48 2.02 11.92 -2.11
CA ALA A 48 1.04 12.96 -2.36
C ALA A 48 1.53 14.02 -3.38
N GLN A 49 2.85 14.20 -3.54
CA GLN A 49 3.40 15.11 -4.55
C GLN A 49 3.11 14.65 -6.00
N PHE A 50 2.83 13.37 -6.23
CA PHE A 50 2.50 12.86 -7.56
C PHE A 50 1.00 13.00 -7.93
N LEU A 51 0.18 13.57 -7.04
CA LEU A 51 -1.28 13.65 -7.16
C LEU A 51 -1.78 15.09 -6.85
N GLN A 52 -1.29 16.08 -7.60
CA GLN A 52 -1.66 17.51 -7.41
C GLN A 52 -2.23 18.15 -8.68
N SER A 53 -3.03 17.40 -9.44
CA SER A 53 -3.66 17.87 -10.69
C SER A 53 -2.67 18.32 -11.77
N GLN A 54 -1.47 17.74 -11.81
CA GLN A 54 -0.44 18.16 -12.77
C GLN A 54 -0.70 17.64 -14.19
N SER A 55 -1.48 16.56 -14.30
CA SER A 55 -1.86 15.93 -15.57
C SER A 55 -3.13 15.09 -15.39
N PRO A 56 -3.78 14.63 -16.48
CA PRO A 56 -4.96 13.76 -16.39
C PRO A 56 -4.73 12.45 -15.60
N GLU A 57 -3.50 11.93 -15.58
CA GLU A 57 -3.13 10.73 -14.80
C GLU A 57 -2.73 11.06 -13.35
N GLN A 58 -2.72 12.33 -12.96
CA GLN A 58 -2.31 12.82 -11.63
C GLN A 58 -3.41 13.70 -11.00
N PRO A 59 -4.60 13.15 -10.70
CA PRO A 59 -5.71 13.91 -10.14
C PRO A 59 -5.38 14.46 -8.74
N SER A 60 -6.13 15.47 -8.29
CA SER A 60 -6.06 15.91 -6.89
C SER A 60 -6.58 14.84 -5.93
N LEU A 61 -6.17 14.94 -4.66
CA LEU A 61 -6.73 14.11 -3.59
C LEU A 61 -8.24 14.32 -3.42
N SER A 62 -8.74 15.54 -3.64
CA SER A 62 -10.18 15.81 -3.59
C SER A 62 -10.96 15.08 -4.68
N ALA A 63 -10.39 14.95 -5.89
CA ALA A 63 -11.01 14.19 -6.97
C ALA A 63 -11.04 12.69 -6.65
N LEU A 64 -9.97 12.15 -6.06
CA LEU A 64 -9.95 10.77 -5.59
C LEU A 64 -10.96 10.52 -4.47
N ALA A 65 -11.08 11.45 -3.52
CA ALA A 65 -12.02 11.34 -2.41
C ALA A 65 -13.50 11.42 -2.86
N ALA A 66 -13.77 11.96 -4.04
CA ALA A 66 -15.12 12.03 -4.61
C ALA A 66 -15.56 10.73 -5.31
N ILE A 67 -14.66 9.75 -5.49
CA ILE A 67 -14.99 8.48 -6.12
C ILE A 67 -15.85 7.64 -5.16
N PRO A 68 -17.07 7.21 -5.55
CA PRO A 68 -17.92 6.38 -4.70
C PRO A 68 -17.23 5.07 -4.30
N GLY A 69 -17.09 4.82 -2.99
CA GLY A 69 -16.36 3.67 -2.44
C GLY A 69 -14.96 4.00 -1.92
N VAL A 70 -14.48 5.24 -2.12
CA VAL A 70 -13.34 5.79 -1.38
C VAL A 70 -13.86 6.44 -0.10
N ASP A 71 -13.68 5.77 1.04
CA ASP A 71 -14.23 6.17 2.34
C ASP A 71 -13.30 7.10 3.12
N GLY A 72 -12.06 7.30 2.66
CA GLY A 72 -11.14 8.23 3.28
C GLY A 72 -9.77 8.29 2.61
N ILE A 73 -9.12 9.44 2.71
CA ILE A 73 -7.72 9.64 2.32
C ILE A 73 -6.99 10.25 3.50
N TYR A 74 -5.88 9.63 3.89
CA TYR A 74 -5.11 9.99 5.08
C TYR A 74 -3.63 10.24 4.75
N LEU A 75 -3.08 11.29 5.37
CA LEU A 75 -1.69 11.69 5.35
C LEU A 75 -1.08 11.57 6.75
N ASP A 76 0.25 11.64 6.85
CA ASP A 76 0.96 11.63 8.15
C ASP A 76 0.44 12.71 9.12
N ALA A 77 0.11 13.90 8.61
CA ALA A 77 -0.43 14.99 9.42
C ALA A 77 -1.80 14.67 10.05
N ASP A 78 -2.54 13.72 9.48
CA ASP A 78 -3.89 13.36 9.95
C ASP A 78 -3.86 12.58 11.26
N GLU A 79 -2.75 11.91 11.53
CA GLU A 79 -2.49 11.25 12.81
C GLU A 79 -2.39 12.25 13.97
N TRP A 80 -1.92 13.47 13.67
CA TRP A 80 -1.59 14.50 14.66
C TRP A 80 -2.41 15.78 14.50
N ARG A 81 -3.50 15.76 13.71
CA ARG A 81 -4.41 16.91 13.50
C ARG A 81 -4.87 17.54 14.81
N ARG A 82 -5.00 16.73 15.85
CA ARG A 82 -5.29 17.17 17.22
C ARG A 82 -4.24 16.55 18.14
N PRO A 83 -3.69 17.31 19.10
CA PRO A 83 -2.85 16.73 20.14
C PRO A 83 -3.58 15.57 20.83
N TRP A 84 -2.90 14.44 20.95
CA TRP A 84 -3.50 13.25 21.55
C TRP A 84 -3.79 13.48 23.03
N THR A 85 -4.95 13.00 23.48
CA THR A 85 -5.35 12.98 24.90
C THR A 85 -5.70 11.55 25.30
N ARG A 86 -5.57 11.25 26.59
CA ARG A 86 -5.85 9.90 27.12
C ARG A 86 -7.28 9.48 26.76
N GLY A 87 -7.41 8.30 26.14
CA GLY A 87 -8.69 7.74 25.69
C GLY A 87 -9.05 8.10 24.24
N ALA A 88 -8.33 9.03 23.60
CA ALA A 88 -8.49 9.28 22.18
C ALA A 88 -7.99 8.08 21.35
N SER A 89 -8.72 7.77 20.28
CA SER A 89 -8.32 6.78 19.28
C SER A 89 -7.01 7.18 18.59
N ILE A 90 -6.20 6.19 18.22
CA ILE A 90 -4.94 6.39 17.50
C ILE A 90 -5.15 5.95 16.06
N LEU A 91 -4.92 6.85 15.11
CA LEU A 91 -5.32 6.66 13.72
C LEU A 91 -4.74 5.39 13.07
N HIS A 92 -3.42 5.13 13.20
CA HIS A 92 -2.83 3.92 12.61
C HIS A 92 -3.38 2.62 13.22
N ILE A 93 -3.78 2.63 14.48
CA ILE A 93 -4.42 1.48 15.14
C ILE A 93 -5.82 1.26 14.60
N GLU A 94 -6.60 2.33 14.46
CA GLU A 94 -7.95 2.27 13.88
C GLU A 94 -7.92 1.80 12.42
N LEU A 95 -6.93 2.24 11.64
CA LEU A 95 -6.75 1.82 10.25
C LEU A 95 -6.34 0.35 10.15
N ARG A 96 -5.46 -0.13 11.05
CA ARG A 96 -5.09 -1.55 11.13
C ARG A 96 -6.30 -2.43 11.44
N ARG A 97 -7.11 -2.05 12.44
CA ARG A 97 -8.33 -2.78 12.82
C ARG A 97 -9.42 -2.75 11.75
N TRP A 98 -9.43 -1.68 10.95
CA TRP A 98 -10.41 -1.48 9.88
C TRP A 98 -10.11 -2.35 8.66
N ALA A 99 -8.83 -2.58 8.33
CA ALA A 99 -8.43 -3.22 7.08
C ALA A 99 -8.56 -4.75 7.13
N ASP A 100 -9.13 -5.34 6.09
CA ASP A 100 -9.03 -6.79 5.81
C ASP A 100 -7.77 -7.10 4.97
N LEU A 101 -7.35 -6.15 4.13
CA LEU A 101 -6.14 -6.23 3.31
C LEU A 101 -5.45 -4.86 3.26
N MET A 102 -4.14 -4.84 3.46
CA MET A 102 -3.31 -3.66 3.17
C MET A 102 -2.50 -3.88 1.91
N VAL A 103 -2.47 -2.90 1.01
CA VAL A 103 -1.67 -2.94 -0.21
C VAL A 103 -0.79 -1.71 -0.28
N ILE A 104 0.52 -1.86 -0.45
CA ILE A 104 1.45 -0.75 -0.67
C ILE A 104 1.92 -0.77 -2.12
N ALA A 105 1.28 0.04 -2.95
CA ALA A 105 1.51 0.10 -4.40
C ALA A 105 1.51 1.57 -4.88
N PRO A 106 2.68 2.20 -5.05
CA PRO A 106 4.03 1.63 -4.93
C PRO A 106 4.64 1.59 -3.52
N LEU A 107 5.54 0.63 -3.30
CA LEU A 107 6.54 0.62 -2.22
C LEU A 107 7.90 1.16 -2.75
N SER A 108 8.25 2.37 -2.35
CA SER A 108 9.52 3.03 -2.65
C SER A 108 10.68 2.38 -1.90
N ALA A 109 11.92 2.60 -2.35
CA ALA A 109 13.10 2.08 -1.65
C ALA A 109 13.23 2.59 -0.21
N ASN A 110 12.86 3.86 0.04
CA ASN A 110 12.89 4.45 1.38
C ASN A 110 11.87 3.77 2.31
N SER A 111 10.64 3.59 1.84
CA SER A 111 9.62 2.88 2.63
C SER A 111 9.95 1.40 2.80
N LEU A 112 10.55 0.74 1.80
CA LEU A 112 11.07 -0.62 1.94
C LEU A 112 12.12 -0.71 3.05
N ALA A 113 13.06 0.24 3.10
CA ALA A 113 14.07 0.31 4.15
C ALA A 113 13.46 0.54 5.53
N LYS A 114 12.49 1.44 5.65
CA LYS A 114 11.77 1.69 6.90
C LYS A 114 11.05 0.42 7.39
N VAL A 115 10.30 -0.23 6.50
CA VAL A 115 9.53 -1.44 6.82
C VAL A 115 10.47 -2.57 7.24
N ALA A 116 11.49 -2.89 6.43
CA ALA A 116 12.44 -3.96 6.74
C ALA A 116 13.27 -3.67 8.00
N GLY A 117 13.58 -2.40 8.27
CA GLY A 117 14.30 -1.96 9.46
C GLY A 117 13.44 -1.79 10.71
N GLY A 118 12.13 -2.03 10.63
CA GLY A 118 11.20 -1.89 11.76
C GLY A 118 10.93 -0.45 12.21
N MET A 119 11.23 0.54 11.36
CA MET A 119 10.93 1.95 11.63
C MET A 119 9.43 2.21 11.46
N ALA A 120 8.83 2.88 12.43
CA ALA A 120 7.41 3.28 12.43
C ALA A 120 7.24 4.80 12.32
N GLU A 121 8.00 5.42 11.42
CA GLU A 121 7.91 6.87 11.18
C GLU A 121 7.06 7.16 9.93
N GLY A 122 5.94 7.83 10.17
CA GLY A 122 4.90 8.13 9.17
C GLY A 122 3.76 7.11 9.21
N LEU A 123 2.57 7.51 8.76
CA LEU A 123 1.33 6.77 8.98
C LEU A 123 1.37 5.37 8.35
N VAL A 124 1.87 5.26 7.11
CA VAL A 124 2.01 3.97 6.42
C VAL A 124 2.91 3.01 7.21
N ALA A 125 4.08 3.48 7.66
CA ALA A 125 5.03 2.65 8.38
C ALA A 125 4.51 2.24 9.77
N SER A 126 3.81 3.15 10.46
CA SER A 126 3.13 2.86 11.73
C SER A 126 2.07 1.78 11.59
N VAL A 127 1.24 1.81 10.53
CA VAL A 127 0.26 0.74 10.28
C VAL A 127 0.95 -0.59 10.03
N VAL A 128 1.99 -0.64 9.18
CA VAL A 128 2.74 -1.87 8.92
C VAL A 128 3.35 -2.42 10.21
N ARG A 129 3.93 -1.57 11.06
CA ARG A 129 4.55 -2.01 12.31
C ARG A 129 3.54 -2.48 13.34
N ALA A 130 2.35 -1.89 13.33
CA ALA A 130 1.25 -2.28 14.21
C ALA A 130 0.46 -3.48 13.68
N TRP A 131 0.74 -3.98 12.47
CA TRP A 131 0.01 -5.08 11.84
C TRP A 131 0.01 -6.32 12.75
N ASP A 132 -1.16 -6.89 13.00
CA ASP A 132 -1.29 -8.09 13.82
C ASP A 132 -0.93 -9.33 13.00
N SER A 133 0.36 -9.62 12.91
CA SER A 133 0.86 -10.76 12.17
C SER A 133 0.66 -12.10 12.87
N THR A 134 0.35 -12.11 14.17
CA THR A 134 0.13 -13.36 14.94
C THR A 134 -1.35 -13.72 15.01
N GLY A 135 -2.25 -12.74 14.81
CA GLY A 135 -3.70 -12.93 14.97
C GLY A 135 -4.13 -13.03 16.42
N GLU A 136 -3.23 -12.77 17.37
CA GLU A 136 -3.51 -12.86 18.81
C GLU A 136 -4.24 -11.61 19.33
N ILE A 137 -4.20 -10.49 18.60
CA ILE A 137 -4.76 -9.20 19.03
C ILE A 137 -6.14 -8.96 18.42
N ASP A 138 -6.28 -9.09 17.10
CA ASP A 138 -7.51 -8.85 16.34
C ASP A 138 -8.29 -10.14 16.02
N GLY A 139 -7.74 -11.29 16.40
CA GLY A 139 -8.29 -12.62 16.16
C GLY A 139 -7.72 -13.30 14.91
N PRO A 140 -8.13 -14.55 14.64
CA PRO A 140 -7.56 -15.41 13.60
C PRO A 140 -8.06 -14.99 12.21
N ARG A 141 -7.59 -13.83 11.75
CA ARG A 141 -7.81 -13.32 10.40
C ARG A 141 -6.53 -13.52 9.61
N GLU A 142 -6.65 -13.98 8.36
CA GLU A 142 -5.52 -14.00 7.43
C GLU A 142 -5.21 -12.57 6.96
N LEU A 143 -4.74 -11.72 7.87
CA LEU A 143 -4.39 -10.34 7.60
C LEU A 143 -3.09 -10.30 6.81
N ARG A 144 -3.18 -9.87 5.55
CA ARG A 144 -2.03 -9.81 4.64
C ARG A 144 -1.67 -8.36 4.32
N ILE A 145 -0.37 -8.14 4.14
CA ILE A 145 0.15 -6.93 3.50
C ILE A 145 0.73 -7.34 2.15
N VAL A 146 0.17 -6.81 1.07
CA VAL A 146 0.74 -6.96 -0.27
C VAL A 146 1.57 -5.72 -0.59
N VAL A 147 2.78 -5.87 -1.09
CA VAL A 147 3.63 -4.74 -1.48
C VAL A 147 4.08 -4.87 -2.92
N ALA A 148 4.10 -3.76 -3.65
CA ALA A 148 4.59 -3.68 -5.03
C ALA A 148 5.77 -2.69 -5.09
N PRO A 149 7.03 -3.16 -4.96
CA PRO A 149 8.20 -2.31 -5.05
C PRO A 149 8.28 -1.56 -6.39
N ALA A 150 8.66 -0.28 -6.35
CA ALA A 150 8.82 0.54 -7.54
C ALA A 150 9.92 1.58 -7.35
N MET A 151 11.03 1.43 -8.06
CA MET A 151 12.20 2.30 -7.96
C MET A 151 13.03 2.26 -9.25
N ASN A 152 14.00 3.16 -9.38
CA ASN A 152 14.94 3.11 -10.48
C ASN A 152 15.75 1.78 -10.47
N THR A 153 16.18 1.29 -11.64
CA THR A 153 16.97 0.06 -11.77
C THR A 153 18.20 0.04 -10.86
N ALA A 154 18.98 1.13 -10.79
CA ALA A 154 20.16 1.18 -9.92
C ALA A 154 19.80 1.05 -8.44
N MET A 155 18.64 1.56 -8.01
CA MET A 155 18.14 1.36 -6.65
C MET A 155 17.68 -0.09 -6.44
N TRP A 156 17.08 -0.70 -7.44
CA TRP A 156 16.63 -2.09 -7.38
C TRP A 156 17.81 -3.07 -7.25
N GLU A 157 18.84 -2.87 -8.06
CA GLU A 157 20.06 -3.69 -8.06
C GLU A 157 20.95 -3.47 -6.84
N HIS A 158 20.73 -2.35 -6.12
CA HIS A 158 21.51 -1.99 -4.95
C HIS A 158 21.49 -3.11 -3.89
N PRO A 159 22.65 -3.50 -3.32
CA PRO A 159 22.73 -4.63 -2.39
C PRO A 159 21.81 -4.53 -1.17
N VAL A 160 21.57 -3.31 -0.68
CA VAL A 160 20.67 -3.06 0.46
C VAL A 160 19.21 -3.35 0.11
N THR A 161 18.77 -3.08 -1.13
CA THR A 161 17.42 -3.44 -1.59
C THR A 161 17.24 -4.96 -1.55
N ARG A 162 18.23 -5.72 -2.00
CA ARG A 162 18.22 -7.19 -1.91
C ARG A 162 18.13 -7.67 -0.46
N LYS A 163 18.86 -7.04 0.48
CA LYS A 163 18.79 -7.39 1.91
C LYS A 163 17.40 -7.14 2.49
N HIS A 164 16.80 -5.99 2.19
CA HIS A 164 15.45 -5.68 2.68
C HIS A 164 14.40 -6.62 2.09
N LEU A 165 14.48 -6.95 0.80
CA LEU A 165 13.58 -7.91 0.17
C LEU A 165 13.72 -9.32 0.77
N ALA A 166 14.95 -9.74 1.12
CA ALA A 166 15.16 -11.02 1.77
C ALA A 166 14.43 -11.13 3.13
N VAL A 167 14.31 -10.03 3.88
CA VAL A 167 13.49 -10.00 5.11
C VAL A 167 12.01 -10.16 4.76
N LEU A 168 11.49 -9.36 3.83
CA LEU A 168 10.07 -9.37 3.48
C LEU A 168 9.61 -10.70 2.85
N GLU A 169 10.41 -11.28 1.95
CA GLU A 169 10.07 -12.52 1.24
C GLU A 169 10.48 -13.77 2.03
N GLY A 170 11.55 -13.70 2.82
CA GLY A 170 12.06 -14.81 3.61
C GLY A 170 11.36 -14.88 4.95
N GLU A 171 11.68 -13.96 5.86
CA GLU A 171 11.20 -14.00 7.25
C GLU A 171 9.70 -13.70 7.37
N TRP A 172 9.20 -12.73 6.61
CA TRP A 172 7.81 -12.27 6.71
C TRP A 172 6.93 -12.78 5.58
N GLY A 173 7.50 -13.56 4.66
CA GLY A 173 6.85 -13.97 3.43
C GLY A 173 5.69 -14.94 3.67
N VAL A 174 4.57 -14.73 2.99
CA VAL A 174 3.41 -15.65 3.03
C VAL A 174 3.76 -17.09 2.63
N ALA A 175 4.77 -17.27 1.77
CA ALA A 175 5.28 -18.59 1.39
C ALA A 175 5.89 -19.38 2.56
N ASN A 176 6.31 -18.68 3.62
CA ASN A 176 6.93 -19.24 4.82
C ASN A 176 6.01 -19.12 6.05
N GLY A 177 4.71 -18.93 5.85
CA GLY A 177 3.74 -18.75 6.93
C GLY A 177 3.71 -17.33 7.52
N GLY A 178 4.38 -16.37 6.88
CA GLY A 178 4.31 -14.96 7.23
C GLY A 178 3.08 -14.24 6.67
N TRP A 179 3.10 -12.90 6.71
CA TRP A 179 1.94 -12.05 6.39
C TRP A 179 2.20 -11.07 5.22
N ILE A 180 3.43 -11.03 4.68
CA ILE A 180 3.80 -10.12 3.59
C ILE A 180 3.92 -10.88 2.25
N GLU A 181 3.29 -10.34 1.22
CA GLU A 181 3.42 -10.79 -0.16
C GLU A 181 4.11 -9.71 -1.00
N VAL A 182 5.26 -10.04 -1.60
CA VAL A 182 6.01 -9.11 -2.44
C VAL A 182 5.70 -9.36 -3.91
N LEU A 183 5.03 -8.39 -4.54
CA LEU A 183 4.82 -8.34 -5.99
C LEU A 183 6.05 -7.72 -6.65
N ARG A 184 7.04 -8.56 -6.98
CA ARG A 184 8.28 -8.10 -7.62
C ARG A 184 8.01 -7.25 -8.88
N PRO A 185 8.87 -6.27 -9.21
CA PRO A 185 8.87 -5.53 -10.47
C PRO A 185 8.74 -6.40 -11.72
N VAL A 186 8.32 -5.78 -12.83
CA VAL A 186 8.39 -6.41 -14.16
C VAL A 186 9.73 -6.05 -14.79
N GLU A 187 10.49 -7.06 -15.22
CA GLU A 187 11.64 -6.85 -16.09
C GLU A 187 11.16 -6.49 -17.49
N LYS A 188 11.51 -5.29 -17.98
CA LYS A 188 11.31 -4.91 -19.39
C LYS A 188 12.65 -4.54 -19.99
N THR A 189 13.00 -5.12 -21.14
CA THR A 189 14.15 -4.67 -21.93
C THR A 189 13.83 -3.27 -22.47
N LEU A 190 14.66 -2.29 -22.11
CA LEU A 190 14.57 -0.93 -22.62
C LEU A 190 15.06 -0.91 -24.07
N ALA A 191 14.61 0.08 -24.85
CA ALA A 191 14.96 0.21 -26.26
C ALA A 191 16.48 0.37 -26.52
N CYS A 192 17.27 0.71 -25.49
CA CYS A 192 18.73 0.80 -25.53
C CYS A 192 19.47 -0.53 -25.26
N GLY A 193 18.76 -1.61 -24.92
CA GLY A 193 19.34 -2.90 -24.54
C GLY A 193 19.51 -3.14 -23.04
N ASP A 194 19.35 -2.09 -22.20
CA ASP A 194 19.39 -2.22 -20.75
C ASP A 194 18.11 -2.86 -20.21
N THR A 195 18.19 -3.72 -19.20
CA THR A 195 17.00 -4.27 -18.53
C THR A 195 16.51 -3.30 -17.46
N GLY A 196 15.30 -2.76 -17.63
CA GLY A 196 14.60 -2.01 -16.59
C GLY A 196 13.93 -2.98 -15.62
N SER A 197 14.57 -3.30 -14.50
CA SER A 197 14.08 -4.29 -13.52
C SER A 197 13.42 -3.67 -12.27
N GLY A 198 13.27 -2.34 -12.20
CA GLY A 198 12.73 -1.64 -11.04
C GLY A 198 11.28 -1.14 -11.17
N ALA A 199 10.68 -1.33 -12.35
CA ALA A 199 9.33 -0.84 -12.64
C ALA A 199 8.28 -1.63 -11.84
N MET A 200 7.34 -0.92 -11.20
CA MET A 200 6.25 -1.53 -10.43
C MET A 200 5.59 -2.66 -11.21
N ARG A 201 5.16 -3.72 -10.49
CA ARG A 201 4.23 -4.72 -11.03
C ARG A 201 3.09 -4.02 -11.78
N GLU A 202 2.69 -4.55 -12.93
CA GLU A 202 1.65 -3.93 -13.74
C GLU A 202 0.37 -3.77 -12.92
N TRP A 203 -0.21 -2.56 -12.93
CA TRP A 203 -1.29 -2.20 -12.00
C TRP A 203 -2.53 -3.10 -12.14
N LYS A 204 -2.79 -3.64 -13.33
CA LYS A 204 -3.86 -4.63 -13.57
C LYS A 204 -3.62 -5.92 -12.79
N GLN A 205 -2.38 -6.41 -12.75
CA GLN A 205 -2.02 -7.59 -11.97
C GLN A 205 -2.14 -7.33 -10.46
N ILE A 206 -1.89 -6.10 -10.02
CA ILE A 206 -2.13 -5.70 -8.62
C ILE A 206 -3.62 -5.77 -8.30
N VAL A 207 -4.49 -5.28 -9.20
CA VAL A 207 -5.95 -5.42 -9.07
C VAL A 207 -6.36 -6.89 -8.97
N ASP A 208 -5.85 -7.76 -9.86
CA ASP A 208 -6.17 -9.19 -9.84
C ASP A 208 -5.75 -9.86 -8.52
N VAL A 209 -4.58 -9.49 -7.98
CA VAL A 209 -4.11 -9.97 -6.66
C VAL A 209 -5.03 -9.48 -5.54
N ILE A 210 -5.47 -8.22 -5.57
CA ILE A 210 -6.39 -7.67 -4.57
C ILE A 210 -7.70 -8.44 -4.58
N GLU A 211 -8.30 -8.63 -5.76
CA GLU A 211 -9.55 -9.38 -5.90
C GLU A 211 -9.39 -10.81 -5.35
N GLN A 212 -8.32 -11.51 -5.74
CA GLN A 212 -8.05 -12.85 -5.27
C GLN A 212 -7.88 -12.95 -3.75
N ARG A 213 -7.20 -11.98 -3.12
CA ARG A 213 -6.92 -11.98 -1.67
C ARG A 213 -8.14 -11.58 -0.84
N LEU A 214 -9.01 -10.73 -1.39
CA LEU A 214 -10.27 -10.36 -0.74
C LEU A 214 -11.40 -11.37 -1.03
N GLY A 215 -11.26 -12.23 -2.03
CA GLY A 215 -12.31 -13.17 -2.44
C GLY A 215 -13.46 -12.48 -3.20
N LEU A 216 -13.12 -11.44 -3.97
CA LEU A 216 -14.05 -10.64 -4.79
C LEU A 216 -14.25 -11.22 -6.19
#